data_AF-A0A077P7T5-F1
#
_entry.id   AF-A0A077P7T5-F1
#
_cell.length_a   1.000
_cell.length_b   1.000
_cell.length_c   1.000
_cell.angle_alpha   90.00
_cell.angle_beta   90.00
_cell.angle_gamma   90.00
#
_symmetry.space_group_name_H-M   'P 1'
#
loop_
_entity.id
_entity.type
_entity.pdbx_description
1 polymer ?
#
loop_
_entity_poly.entity_id
_entity_poly.type
_entity_poly.pdbx_seq_one_letter_code
_entity_poly.pdbx_strand_id
1 'polypeptide(L)' 'MKIDNKAILLTRQQMDSLRKIQQDEHSRSELGIKPTLHEVARKLVDKALSQAGR' A
#
# COMPACT_ATOMS: atom_id res chain seq x y z
N MET A 1 5.56 -14.62 -13.26
CA MET A 1 4.74 -13.57 -13.91
C MET A 1 5.46 -12.24 -13.73
N LYS A 2 5.81 -11.52 -14.79
CA LYS A 2 6.52 -10.24 -14.69
C LYS A 2 5.49 -9.18 -14.31
N ILE A 3 5.61 -8.59 -13.13
CA ILE A 3 4.74 -7.47 -12.72
C ILE A 3 5.27 -6.21 -13.42
N ASP A 4 4.51 -5.65 -14.37
CA ASP A 4 4.84 -4.38 -15.04
C ASP A 4 4.53 -3.21 -14.10
N ASN A 5 5.48 -2.89 -13.22
CA ASN A 5 5.35 -1.77 -12.29
C ASN A 5 5.75 -0.45 -12.98
N LYS A 6 4.93 0.58 -12.79
CA LYS A 6 5.28 1.98 -13.13
C LYS A 6 5.36 2.83 -11.88
N ALA A 7 6.34 3.74 -11.82
CA ALA A 7 6.49 4.64 -10.70
C ALA A 7 5.48 5.79 -10.78
N ILE A 8 4.89 6.16 -9.64
CA ILE A 8 3.99 7.30 -9.49
C ILE A 8 4.57 8.19 -8.39
N LEU A 9 4.58 9.50 -8.62
CA LEU A 9 5.02 10.46 -7.62
C LEU A 9 3.96 10.60 -6.53
N LEU A 10 4.39 10.48 -5.27
CA LEU A 10 3.56 10.69 -4.09
C LEU A 10 4.12 11.85 -3.29
N THR A 11 3.23 12.61 -2.66
CA THR A 11 3.63 13.63 -1.69
C THR A 11 4.26 12.98 -0.46
N ARG A 12 5.06 13.77 0.28
CA ARG A 12 5.66 13.31 1.55
C ARG A 12 4.59 12.84 2.55
N GLN A 13 3.50 13.57 2.69
CA GLN A 13 2.40 13.22 3.59
C GLN A 13 1.72 11.89 3.19
N GLN A 14 1.56 11.63 1.89
CA GLN A 14 1.05 10.34 1.42
C GLN A 14 2.03 9.21 1.75
N MET A 15 3.34 9.42 1.57
CA MET A 15 4.37 8.44 1.95
C MET A 15 4.36 8.14 3.45
N ASP A 16 4.21 9.17 4.30
CA ASP A 16 4.13 9.00 5.75
C ASP A 16 2.86 8.22 6.15
N SER A 17 1.74 8.48 5.48
CA SER A 17 0.49 7.74 5.68
C SER A 17 0.63 6.26 5.29
N LEU A 18 1.30 5.97 4.16
CA LEU A 18 1.59 4.60 3.75
C LEU A 18 2.49 3.86 4.76
N ARG A 19 3.49 4.53 5.34
CA ARG A 19 4.34 3.94 6.38
C ARG A 19 3.58 3.62 7.65
N LYS A 20 2.65 4.49 8.05
CA LYS A 20 1.78 4.24 9.20
C LYS A 20 0.93 2.98 8.98
N ILE A 21 0.30 2.86 7.81
CA ILE A 21 -0.50 1.67 7.46
C ILE A 21 0.37 0.40 7.43
N GLN A 22 1.57 0.48 6.87
CA GLN A 22 2.52 -0.65 6.88
C GLN A 22 2.85 -1.11 8.31
N GLN A 23 3.07 -0.16 9.22
CA GLN A 23 3.38 -0.46 10.61
C GLN A 23 2.17 -1.07 11.33
N ASP A 24 0.98 -0.54 11.09
CA ASP A 24 -0.27 -1.07 11.63
C ASP A 24 -0.51 -2.51 11.13
N GLU A 25 -0.35 -2.78 9.82
CA GLU A 25 -0.45 -4.13 9.26
C GLU A 25 0.59 -5.09 9.85
N HIS A 26 1.83 -4.65 10.03
CA HIS A 26 2.88 -5.45 10.66
C HIS A 26 2.55 -5.79 12.12
N SER A 27 2.09 -4.81 12.91
CA SER A 27 1.74 -5.03 14.31
C SER A 27 0.56 -5.98 14.51
N ARG A 28 -0.33 -6.09 13.51
CA ARG A 28 -1.48 -7.00 13.52
C ARG A 28 -1.15 -8.38 12.95
N SER A 29 0.04 -8.57 12.39
CA SER A 29 0.42 -9.85 11.80
C SER A 29 0.79 -10.85 12.88
N GLU A 30 -0.07 -11.85 13.10
CA GLU A 30 0.22 -12.99 13.98
C GLU A 30 1.44 -13.82 13.51
N LEU A 31 1.78 -13.69 12.23
CA LEU A 31 2.92 -14.37 11.59
C LEU A 31 4.17 -13.47 11.49
N GLY A 32 4.12 -12.24 12.00
CA GLY A 32 5.23 -11.28 11.93
C GLY A 32 5.57 -10.80 10.51
N ILE A 33 4.64 -10.93 9.57
CA ILE A 33 4.86 -10.55 8.16
C ILE A 33 4.69 -9.04 8.02
N LYS A 34 5.78 -8.37 7.66
CA LYS A 34 5.77 -6.94 7.30
C LYS A 34 5.50 -6.79 5.80
N PRO A 35 4.35 -6.24 5.37
CA PRO A 35 4.13 -5.96 3.95
C PRO A 35 5.10 -4.89 3.46
N THR A 36 5.42 -4.89 2.17
CA THR A 36 6.21 -3.82 1.55
C THR A 36 5.36 -2.55 1.36
N LEU A 37 6.02 -1.39 1.27
CA LEU A 37 5.33 -0.13 1.01
C LEU A 37 4.58 -0.15 -0.34
N HIS A 38 5.15 -0.84 -1.34
CA HIS A 38 4.51 -1.02 -2.66
C HIS A 38 3.25 -1.89 -2.59
N GLU A 39 3.21 -2.90 -1.74
CA GLU A 39 1.99 -3.71 -1.53
C GLU A 39 0.90 -2.90 -0.84
N VAL A 40 1.25 -2.15 0.21
CA VAL A 40 0.30 -1.27 0.91
C VAL A 40 -0.27 -0.24 -0.07
N ALA A 41 0.58 0.41 -0.86
CA ALA A 41 0.16 1.37 -1.87
C ALA A 41 -0.77 0.75 -2.92
N ARG A 42 -0.43 -0.41 -3.48
CA ARG A 42 -1.27 -1.12 -4.46
C ARG A 42 -2.63 -1.46 -3.89
N LYS A 43 -2.69 -2.10 -2.70
CA LYS A 43 -3.96 -2.44 -2.04
C LYS A 43 -4.86 -1.22 -1.85
N LEU A 44 -4.29 -0.08 -1.44
CA LEU A 44 -5.05 1.15 -1.24
C LEU A 44 -5.58 1.72 -2.55
N VAL A 45 -4.74 1.75 -3.59
CA VAL A 45 -5.14 2.21 -4.93
C VAL A 45 -6.22 1.31 -5.51
N ASP A 46 -6.05 -0.02 -5.46
CA ASP A 46 -7.02 -1.00 -5.93
C ASP A 46 -8.37 -0.83 -5.21
N LYS A 47 -8.34 -0.66 -3.88
CA LYS A 47 -9.54 -0.41 -3.09
C LYS A 47 -10.23 0.90 -3.52
N ALA A 48 -9.48 1.99 -3.67
CA ALA A 48 -10.05 3.27 -4.08
C ALA A 48 -10.65 3.19 -5.49
N LEU A 49 -9.95 2.58 -6.45
CA LEU A 49 -10.42 2.41 -7.82
C LEU A 49 -11.65 1.52 -7.93
N SER A 50 -11.73 0.45 -7.12
CA SER A 50 -12.92 -0.42 -7.06
C SER A 50 -14.18 0.30 -6.57
N GLN A 51 -14.00 1.37 -5.78
CA GLN A 51 -15.08 2.21 -5.26
C GLN A 51 -15.41 3.38 -6.18
N ALA A 52 -14.42 3.93 -6.88
CA ALA A 52 -14.58 5.05 -7.79
C ALA A 52 -15.16 4.66 -9.17
N GLY A 53 -15.00 3.40 -9.59
CA GLY A 53 -15.52 2.87 -10.85
C GLY A 53 -16.99 2.46 -10.84
N ARG A 54 -17.81 3.00 -9.93
CA ARG A 54 -19.26 2.75 -9.83
C ARG A 54 -20.05 4.03 -10.08
#